data_AF-A0A4U7F203-F1
#
_entry.id   AF-A0A4U7F203-F1
#
_cell.length_a   1.000
_cell.length_b   1.000
_cell.length_c   1.000
_cell.angle_alpha   90.00
_cell.angle_beta   90.00
_cell.angle_gamma   90.00
#
_symmetry.space_group_name_H-M   'P 1'
#
loop_
_entity.id
_entity.type
_entity.pdbx_description
1 polymer ?
#
loop_
_entity_poly.entity_id
_entity_poly.type
_entity_poly.pdbx_seq_one_letter_code
_entity_poly.pdbx_strand_id
1 'polypeptide(L)'
;MVRIGELVAYPLKSVDGVSVDRAELGPKGALRGDRSYALVETGVDPHEASVGGDGGYVNGKREPAVHAVSASYELADGPDATPTAV
;
A
#
# COMPACT_ATOMS: atom_id res chain seq x y z
N MET A 1 26.17 -15.92 -1.11
CA MET A 1 25.76 -14.71 -1.86
C MET A 1 24.27 -14.55 -1.68
N VAL A 2 23.79 -13.38 -1.24
CA VAL A 2 22.35 -13.15 -1.02
C VAL A 2 21.74 -12.62 -2.32
N ARG A 3 20.53 -13.08 -2.64
CA ARG A 3 19.74 -12.62 -3.80
C ARG A 3 18.34 -12.26 -3.33
N ILE A 4 17.71 -11.31 -4.01
CA ILE A 4 16.30 -11.00 -3.83
C ILE A 4 15.50 -12.14 -4.45
N GLY A 5 14.58 -12.75 -3.68
CA GLY A 5 13.68 -13.78 -4.19
C GLY A 5 12.49 -13.21 -4.93
N GLU A 6 11.88 -12.16 -4.37
CA GLU A 6 10.73 -11.46 -4.92
C GLU A 6 10.72 -10.00 -4.44
N LEU A 7 10.16 -9.10 -5.25
CA LEU A 7 9.77 -7.77 -4.84
C LEU A 7 8.25 -7.68 -4.88
N VAL A 8 7.65 -7.31 -3.75
CA VAL A 8 6.19 -7.15 -3.62
C VAL A 8 5.92 -5.74 -3.13
N ALA A 9 5.06 -5.03 -3.86
CA ALA A 9 4.50 -3.75 -3.43
C ALA A 9 3.09 -3.96 -2.86
N TYR A 10 2.66 -3.08 -1.95
CA TYR A 10 1.32 -3.06 -1.37
C TYR A 10 0.69 -1.68 -1.63
N PRO A 11 0.19 -1.42 -2.86
CA PRO A 11 -0.30 -0.10 -3.23
C PRO A 11 -1.42 0.43 -2.31
N LEU A 12 -2.30 -0.45 -1.83
CA LEU A 12 -3.32 -0.14 -0.84
C LEU A 12 -2.97 -0.78 0.52
N LYS A 13 -3.04 0.01 1.59
CA LYS A 13 -2.71 -0.44 2.94
C LYS A 13 -3.59 -1.61 3.41
N SER A 14 -2.96 -2.67 3.91
CA SER A 14 -3.56 -3.85 4.59
C SER A 14 -4.26 -4.88 3.71
N VAL A 15 -4.23 -4.73 2.39
CA VAL A 15 -4.83 -5.69 1.44
C VAL A 15 -3.75 -6.37 0.59
N ASP A 16 -4.17 -7.10 -0.44
CA ASP A 16 -3.29 -7.87 -1.34
C ASP A 16 -2.12 -7.04 -1.88
N GLY A 17 -0.96 -7.68 -1.98
CA GLY A 17 0.21 -7.11 -2.64
C GLY A 17 0.27 -7.49 -4.13
N VAL A 18 1.17 -6.85 -4.85
CA VAL A 18 1.46 -7.14 -6.26
C VAL A 18 2.96 -7.31 -6.47
N SER A 19 3.34 -8.40 -7.14
CA SER A 19 4.73 -8.67 -7.49
C SER A 19 5.19 -7.67 -8.56
N VAL A 20 6.41 -7.17 -8.43
CA VAL A 20 7.04 -6.27 -9.40
C VAL A 20 8.42 -6.78 -9.79
N ASP A 21 8.81 -6.64 -11.05
CA ASP A 21 10.14 -7.09 -11.51
C ASP A 21 11.26 -6.11 -11.13
N ARG A 22 10.90 -4.85 -10.91
CA ARG A 22 11.83 -3.77 -10.57
C ARG A 22 11.10 -2.72 -9.73
N ALA A 23 11.82 -2.16 -8.77
CA ALA A 23 11.33 -1.05 -7.97
C ALA A 23 12.41 0.02 -7.76
N GLU A 24 11.99 1.26 -7.56
CA GLU A 24 12.86 2.35 -7.10
C GLU A 24 12.66 2.56 -5.59
N LEU A 25 13.75 2.79 -4.86
CA LEU A 25 13.66 3.21 -3.46
C LEU A 25 13.41 4.72 -3.39
N GLY A 26 12.33 5.11 -2.72
CA GLY A 26 12.09 6.49 -2.36
C GLY A 26 13.09 7.01 -1.30
N PRO A 27 13.04 8.32 -0.98
CA PRO A 27 14.04 8.97 -0.11
C PRO A 27 14.15 8.39 1.30
N LYS A 28 13.13 7.66 1.76
CA LYS A 28 13.06 7.01 3.08
C LYS A 28 13.24 5.49 3.03
N GLY A 29 13.66 4.94 1.89
CA GLY A 29 13.91 3.51 1.69
C GLY A 29 12.68 2.63 1.46
N ALA A 30 11.47 3.22 1.41
CA ALA A 30 10.28 2.51 0.92
C ALA A 30 10.32 2.39 -0.61
N LEU A 31 9.67 1.38 -1.19
CA LEU A 31 9.47 1.33 -2.63
C LEU A 31 8.62 2.52 -3.07
N ARG A 32 8.94 3.16 -4.19
CA ARG A 32 8.09 4.20 -4.78
C ARG A 32 6.72 3.61 -5.14
N GLY A 33 5.67 4.36 -4.82
CA GLY A 33 4.28 3.96 -5.06
C GLY A 33 3.70 2.92 -4.09
N ASP A 34 4.54 2.38 -3.19
CA ASP A 34 4.06 1.48 -2.16
C ASP A 34 3.27 2.24 -1.10
N ARG A 35 2.12 1.69 -0.70
CA ARG A 35 1.16 2.31 0.23
C ARG A 35 0.71 3.72 -0.19
N SER A 36 0.55 3.96 -1.50
CA SER A 36 -0.01 5.20 -2.05
C SER A 36 -1.46 5.45 -1.64
N TYR A 37 -2.22 4.39 -1.36
CA TYR A 37 -3.63 4.46 -0.97
C TYR A 37 -3.88 3.84 0.41
N ALA A 38 -4.96 4.30 1.04
CA ALA A 38 -5.47 3.73 2.27
C ALA A 38 -6.99 3.93 2.39
N LEU A 39 -7.62 3.06 3.16
CA LEU A 39 -9.00 3.23 3.58
C LEU A 39 -9.06 4.06 4.86
N VAL A 40 -10.01 4.99 4.90
CA VAL A 40 -10.31 5.80 6.09
C VAL A 40 -11.78 5.64 6.47
N GLU A 41 -12.06 5.76 7.76
CA GLU A 41 -13.41 5.78 8.29
C GLU A 41 -14.20 6.96 7.69
N THR A 42 -15.49 6.74 7.45
CA THR A 42 -16.37 7.77 6.91
C THR A 42 -16.42 8.99 7.82
N GLY A 43 -16.25 10.19 7.24
CA GLY A 43 -16.28 11.46 7.97
C GLY A 43 -14.95 11.87 8.61
N VAL A 44 -13.90 11.05 8.48
CA VAL A 44 -12.54 11.42 8.90
C VAL A 44 -11.81 12.10 7.75
N ASP A 45 -11.15 13.22 8.02
CA ASP A 45 -10.23 13.84 7.07
C ASP A 45 -8.98 12.95 6.89
N PRO A 46 -8.69 12.44 5.68
CA PRO A 46 -7.49 11.63 5.41
C PRO A 46 -6.17 12.30 5.80
N HIS A 47 -6.11 13.64 5.81
CA HIS A 47 -4.91 14.41 6.15
C HIS A 47 -4.72 14.58 7.66
N GLU A 48 -5.77 14.44 8.45
CA GLU A 48 -5.72 14.46 9.92
C GLU A 48 -5.69 13.06 10.53
N ALA A 49 -6.04 12.05 9.74
CA ALA A 49 -6.11 10.67 10.16
C ALA A 49 -4.74 10.15 10.65
N SER A 50 -4.73 9.46 11.79
CA SER A 50 -3.50 8.89 12.36
C SER A 50 -3.15 7.56 11.68
N VAL A 51 -2.02 7.56 10.96
CA VAL A 51 -1.44 6.36 10.33
C VAL A 51 -1.08 5.25 11.32
N GLY A 52 -0.95 5.58 12.61
CA GLY A 52 -0.73 4.64 13.71
C GLY A 52 -1.97 3.83 14.08
N GLY A 53 -3.15 4.24 13.61
CA GLY A 53 -4.40 3.57 13.88
C GLY A 53 -5.10 4.07 15.14
N ASP A 54 -5.03 5.36 15.49
CA ASP A 54 -5.87 5.94 16.55
C ASP A 54 -6.77 7.07 16.04
N GLY A 55 -6.80 7.32 14.73
CA GLY A 55 -7.52 8.43 14.12
C GLY A 55 -8.05 8.06 12.74
N GLY A 56 -9.00 7.15 12.66
CA GLY A 56 -9.75 6.88 11.43
C GLY A 56 -9.05 6.14 10.27
N TYR A 57 -7.75 5.88 10.29
CA TYR A 57 -7.15 4.95 9.32
C TYR A 57 -7.64 3.52 9.59
N VAL A 58 -8.19 2.88 8.57
CA VAL A 58 -8.53 1.46 8.60
C VAL A 58 -7.26 0.65 8.34
N ASN A 59 -6.95 -0.29 9.23
CA ASN A 59 -5.81 -1.17 9.07
C ASN A 59 -6.04 -2.51 9.77
N GLY A 60 -5.27 -3.53 9.38
CA GLY A 60 -5.43 -4.89 9.89
C GLY A 60 -5.23 -5.08 11.40
N LYS A 61 -4.63 -4.12 12.12
CA LYS A 61 -4.51 -4.20 13.58
C LYS A 61 -5.82 -3.86 14.29
N ARG A 62 -6.55 -2.87 13.77
CA ARG A 62 -7.82 -2.39 14.35
C ARG A 62 -9.04 -3.03 13.74
N GLU A 63 -9.00 -3.25 12.44
CA GLU A 63 -10.08 -3.87 11.67
C GLU A 63 -9.52 -5.08 10.92
N PRO A 64 -9.39 -6.24 11.58
CA PRO A 64 -8.88 -7.45 10.93
C PRO A 64 -9.73 -7.90 9.74
N ALA A 65 -11.01 -7.53 9.67
CA ALA A 65 -11.86 -7.89 8.53
C ALA A 65 -11.41 -7.23 7.22
N VAL A 66 -10.58 -6.18 7.27
CA VAL A 66 -10.00 -5.57 6.06
C VAL A 66 -9.17 -6.57 5.25
N HIS A 67 -8.63 -7.62 5.89
CA HIS A 67 -7.88 -8.67 5.20
C HIS A 67 -8.76 -9.59 4.33
N ALA A 68 -10.09 -9.53 4.47
CA ALA A 68 -11.02 -10.25 3.58
C ALA A 68 -11.27 -9.49 2.27
N VAL A 69 -10.82 -8.23 2.16
CA VAL A 69 -10.93 -7.45 0.93
C VAL A 69 -9.85 -7.90 -0.04
N SER A 70 -10.26 -8.38 -1.21
CA SER A 70 -9.33 -8.67 -2.28
C SER A 70 -9.07 -7.44 -3.14
N ALA A 71 -7.83 -7.27 -3.58
CA ALA A 71 -7.41 -6.18 -4.43
C ALA A 71 -6.54 -6.65 -5.60
N SER A 72 -6.72 -6.01 -6.74
CA SER A 72 -5.90 -6.18 -7.94
C SER A 72 -5.54 -4.82 -8.50
N TYR A 73 -4.37 -4.69 -9.09
CA TYR A 73 -3.83 -3.40 -9.53
C TYR A 73 -3.40 -3.47 -10.98
N GLU A 74 -3.80 -2.45 -11.74
CA GLU A 74 -3.12 -2.08 -12.98
C GLU A 74 -2.05 -1.06 -12.61
N LEU A 75 -0.78 -1.40 -12.87
CA LEU A 75 0.36 -0.54 -12.59
C LEU A 75 0.79 0.19 -13.86
N ALA A 76 1.38 1.37 -13.69
CA ALA A 76 2.03 2.07 -14.81
C ALA A 76 3.26 1.30 -15.25
N ASP A 77 3.63 1.43 -16.53
CA ASP A 77 4.95 1.01 -16.99
C ASP A 77 6.03 1.79 -16.24
N GLY A 78 6.86 1.10 -15.44
CA GLY A 78 7.95 1.72 -14.72
C GLY A 78 8.28 1.03 -13.39
N PRO A 79 9.29 1.55 -12.66
CA PRO A 79 9.70 1.02 -11.35
C PRO A 79 8.86 1.55 -10.18
N ASP A 80 7.76 2.26 -10.47
CA ASP A 80 6.87 2.86 -9.48
C ASP A 80 5.63 1.98 -9.33
N ALA A 81 5.33 1.58 -8.10
CA ALA A 81 4.21 0.69 -7.81
C ALA A 81 2.85 1.43 -7.70
N THR A 82 2.77 2.70 -8.11
CA THR A 82 1.52 3.46 -8.06
C THR A 82 0.54 2.94 -9.13
N PRO A 83 -0.68 2.51 -8.74
CA PRO A 83 -1.73 2.13 -9.67
C PRO A 83 -2.10 3.26 -10.65
N THR A 84 -2.38 2.92 -11.90
CA THR A 84 -2.77 3.88 -12.97
C THR A 84 -4.26 4.19 -13.00
N ALA A 85 -5.08 3.29 -12.47
CA ALA A 85 -6.51 3.46 -12.31
C ALA A 85 -6.89 3.17 -10.85
N VAL A 86 -7.71 4.05 -10.28
CA VAL A 86 -8.38 3.89 -8.97
C VAL A 86 -9.87 3.93 -9.19
#